data_AF-A0A3M0ZCT9-F1
#
_entry.id   AF-A0A3M0ZCT9-F1
#
_cell.length_a   1.000
_cell.length_b   1.000
_cell.length_c   1.000
_cell.angle_alpha   90.00
_cell.angle_beta   90.00
_cell.angle_gamma   90.00
#
_symmetry.space_group_name_H-M   'P 1'
#
loop_
_entity.id
_entity.type
_entity.pdbx_description
1 polymer ?
#
loop_
_entity_poly.entity_id
_entity_poly.type
_entity_poly.pdbx_seq_one_letter_code
_entity_poly.pdbx_strand_id
1 'polypeptide(L)'
;MDVEFFRRKTYFPIICLVQVAVPDGTVYLFDTLTWDHFDGLRELLLHPGTTKVFHGFTQDLEALEQLCHVTPVNCFDTQLAAAFAGNKLYVQLHITEGVHVVQGLETL
;
A
#
# COMPACT_ATOMS: atom_id res chain seq x y z
N MET A 1 -3.56 -2.63 -0.99
CA MET A 1 -3.55 -1.63 0.09
C MET A 1 -2.54 -0.58 -0.29
N ASP A 2 -2.84 0.66 0.06
CA ASP A 2 -2.02 1.83 -0.26
C ASP A 2 -2.22 2.89 0.85
N VAL A 3 -1.24 3.77 1.04
CA VAL A 3 -1.26 4.78 2.09
C VAL A 3 -0.86 6.14 1.54
N GLU A 4 -1.77 7.11 1.65
CA GLU A 4 -1.50 8.49 1.29
C GLU A 4 -1.01 9.28 2.50
N PHE A 5 0.12 9.95 2.33
CA PHE A 5 0.69 10.85 3.33
C PHE A 5 1.30 12.07 2.67
N PHE A 6 1.38 13.17 3.41
CA PHE A 6 2.19 14.31 3.00
C PHE A 6 3.23 14.67 4.05
N ARG A 7 4.35 15.19 3.59
CA ARG A 7 5.41 15.73 4.44
C ARG A 7 5.33 17.24 4.44
N ARG A 8 5.17 17.84 5.62
CA ARG A 8 5.35 19.28 5.83
C ARG A 8 6.57 19.49 6.72
N LYS A 9 6.70 20.65 7.36
CA LYS A 9 7.76 20.95 8.34
C LYS A 9 7.54 20.15 9.65
N THR A 10 7.31 18.85 9.53
CA THR A 10 7.06 17.88 10.60
C THR A 10 8.12 16.80 10.52
N TYR A 11 8.50 16.24 11.67
CA TYR A 11 9.49 15.16 11.72
C TYR A 11 8.91 13.85 11.14
N PHE A 12 7.69 13.50 11.54
CA PHE A 12 6.95 12.37 10.99
C PHE A 12 6.01 12.81 9.85
N PRO A 13 5.77 11.95 8.85
CA PRO A 13 4.74 12.19 7.84
C PRO A 13 3.35 12.27 8.48
N ILE A 14 2.49 13.11 7.91
CA ILE A 14 1.07 13.14 8.26
C ILE A 14 0.37 12.14 7.34
N ILE A 15 -0.08 11.04 7.94
CA ILE A 15 -0.87 10.03 7.24
C ILE A 15 -2.28 10.58 7.08
N CYS A 16 -2.81 10.50 5.87
CA CYS A 16 -4.07 11.15 5.49
C CYS A 16 -5.15 10.15 5.10
N LEU A 17 -4.77 9.06 4.43
CA LEU A 17 -5.70 8.07 3.93
C LEU A 17 -5.04 6.70 3.90
N VAL A 18 -5.79 5.67 4.27
CA VAL A 18 -5.44 4.28 3.95
C VAL A 18 -6.51 3.72 3.02
N GLN A 19 -6.10 3.20 1.87
CA GLN A 19 -7.01 2.56 0.91
C GLN A 19 -6.91 1.03 0.99
N VAL A 20 -8.06 0.36 1.13
CA VAL A 20 -8.15 -1.11 1.17
C VAL A 20 -9.21 -1.57 0.17
N ALA A 21 -8.78 -2.27 -0.87
CA ALA A 21 -9.67 -3.00 -1.76
C ALA A 21 -9.73 -4.47 -1.34
N VAL A 22 -10.92 -5.07 -1.38
CA VAL A 22 -11.16 -6.50 -1.08
C VAL A 22 -11.66 -7.25 -2.33
N PRO A 23 -11.58 -8.59 -2.37
CA PRO A 23 -11.83 -9.36 -3.59
C PRO A 23 -13.23 -9.23 -4.20
N ASP A 24 -14.24 -8.84 -3.43
CA ASP A 24 -15.61 -8.63 -3.93
C ASP A 24 -15.79 -7.29 -4.67
N GLY A 25 -14.72 -6.49 -4.79
CA GLY A 25 -14.72 -5.17 -5.43
C GLY A 25 -15.03 -4.02 -4.48
N THR A 26 -15.36 -4.28 -3.21
CA THR A 26 -15.56 -3.23 -2.21
C THR A 26 -14.25 -2.52 -1.90
N VAL A 27 -14.32 -1.19 -1.79
CA VAL A 27 -13.19 -0.34 -1.41
C VAL A 27 -13.52 0.40 -0.12
N TYR A 28 -12.63 0.26 0.86
CA TYR A 28 -12.66 0.97 2.12
C TYR A 28 -11.62 2.08 2.10
N LEU A 29 -12.01 3.26 2.57
CA LEU A 29 -11.17 4.43 2.71
C LEU A 29 -11.17 4.84 4.18
N PHE A 30 -10.02 4.75 4.83
CA PHE A 30 -9.84 5.18 6.22
C PHE A 30 -9.26 6.60 6.22
N ASP A 31 -10.11 7.60 6.46
CA ASP A 31 -9.69 8.99 6.65
C ASP A 31 -9.04 9.14 8.04
N THR A 32 -7.72 9.27 8.06
CA THR A 32 -6.94 9.32 9.29
C THR A 32 -6.84 10.73 9.88
N LEU A 33 -7.39 11.75 9.21
CA LEU A 33 -7.40 13.13 9.70
C LEU A 33 -8.61 13.41 10.59
N THR A 34 -9.69 12.65 10.42
CA THR A 34 -10.96 12.83 11.13
C THR A 34 -11.28 11.70 12.11
N TRP A 35 -10.51 10.61 12.06
CA TRP A 35 -10.74 9.38 12.80
C TRP A 35 -9.47 8.93 13.53
N ASP A 36 -9.58 8.50 14.78
CA ASP A 36 -8.45 8.09 15.64
C ASP A 36 -8.51 6.62 16.13
N HIS A 37 -9.60 5.89 15.88
CA HIS A 37 -9.75 4.47 16.21
C HIS A 37 -9.55 3.53 15.01
N PHE A 38 -8.46 2.76 14.99
CA PHE A 38 -8.10 1.87 13.87
C PHE A 38 -8.14 0.37 14.22
N ASP A 39 -8.93 -0.05 15.20
CA ASP A 39 -8.87 -1.44 15.69
C ASP A 39 -9.19 -2.48 14.59
N GLY A 40 -10.19 -2.23 13.74
CA GLY A 40 -10.47 -3.12 12.60
C GLY A 40 -9.33 -3.18 11.57
N LEU A 41 -8.66 -2.05 11.33
CA LEU A 41 -7.47 -2.02 10.47
C LEU A 41 -6.31 -2.77 11.14
N ARG A 42 -6.11 -2.60 12.45
CA ARG A 42 -5.10 -3.32 13.23
C ARG A 42 -5.31 -4.83 13.17
N GLU A 43 -6.55 -5.30 13.34
CA GLU A 43 -6.91 -6.71 13.22
C GLU A 43 -6.59 -7.24 11.82
N LEU A 44 -6.94 -6.51 10.77
CA LEU A 44 -6.62 -6.88 9.38
C LEU A 44 -5.11 -6.99 9.15
N LEU A 45 -4.34 -6.00 9.61
CA LEU A 45 -2.87 -5.97 9.45
C LEU A 45 -2.20 -7.15 10.16
N LEU A 46 -2.71 -7.54 11.32
CA LEU A 46 -2.20 -8.65 12.13
C LEU A 46 -2.74 -10.03 11.72
N HIS A 47 -3.79 -10.10 10.90
CA HIS A 47 -4.40 -11.39 10.53
C HIS A 47 -3.46 -12.19 9.60
N PRO A 48 -2.92 -13.35 10.04
CA PRO A 48 -1.94 -14.10 9.25
C PRO A 48 -2.57 -14.81 8.05
N GLY A 49 -3.86 -15.14 8.12
CA GLY A 49 -4.59 -15.78 7.02
C GLY A 49 -4.95 -14.83 5.87
N THR A 50 -4.72 -13.53 6.02
CA THR A 50 -5.01 -12.53 4.99
C THR A 50 -3.72 -11.97 4.42
N THR A 51 -3.50 -12.13 3.12
CA THR A 51 -2.36 -11.50 2.44
C THR A 51 -2.66 -10.04 2.15
N LYS A 52 -1.80 -9.13 2.62
CA LYS A 52 -1.90 -7.71 2.32
C LYS A 52 -1.02 -7.39 1.12
N VAL A 53 -1.65 -7.07 0.00
CA VAL A 53 -0.97 -6.80 -1.28
C VAL A 53 -0.72 -5.30 -1.42
N PHE A 54 0.51 -4.92 -1.75
CA PHE A 54 0.98 -3.55 -1.94
C PHE A 54 1.79 -3.42 -3.24
N HIS A 55 2.22 -2.20 -3.57
CA HIS A 55 3.13 -1.93 -4.69
C HIS A 55 4.24 -0.97 -4.27
N GLY A 56 5.40 -1.49 -3.87
CA GLY A 56 6.50 -0.70 -3.32
C GLY A 56 6.27 -0.29 -1.87
N PHE A 57 6.05 -1.28 -0.99
CA PHE A 57 5.42 -1.06 0.33
C PHE A 57 6.28 -0.39 1.40
N THR A 58 7.53 -0.03 1.12
CA THR A 58 8.49 0.31 2.18
C THR A 58 8.03 1.51 3.00
N GLN A 59 7.50 2.54 2.34
CA GLN A 59 6.95 3.72 3.03
C GLN A 59 5.57 3.45 3.62
N ASP A 60 4.77 2.59 3.00
CA ASP A 60 3.45 2.21 3.51
C ASP A 60 3.56 1.45 4.83
N LEU A 61 4.50 0.50 4.94
CA LEU A 61 4.69 -0.26 6.17
C LEU A 61 5.14 0.63 7.33
N GLU A 62 6.05 1.58 7.08
CA GLU A 62 6.46 2.58 8.08
C GLU A 62 5.27 3.45 8.52
N ALA A 63 4.47 3.91 7.55
CA ALA A 63 3.27 4.70 7.82
C ALA A 63 2.22 3.91 8.62
N LEU A 64 1.98 2.64 8.30
CA LEU A 64 1.04 1.79 9.01
C LEU A 64 1.52 1.43 10.42
N GLU A 65 2.83 1.24 10.61
CA GLU A 65 3.41 1.05 11.95
C GLU A 65 3.24 2.29 12.81
N GLN A 66 3.48 3.48 12.24
CA GLN A 66 3.22 4.75 12.92
C GLN A 66 1.73 4.95 13.25
N LEU A 67 0.82 4.60 12.33
CA LEU A 67 -0.63 4.79 12.49
C LEU A 67 -1.24 3.81 13.50
N CYS A 68 -0.92 2.53 13.36
CA CYS A 68 -1.63 1.45 14.02
C CYS A 68 -0.83 0.84 15.18
N HIS A 69 0.45 1.22 15.34
CA HIS A 69 1.38 0.67 16.34
C HIS A 69 1.54 -0.86 16.22
N VAL A 70 1.49 -1.38 15.00
CA VAL A 70 1.67 -2.80 14.71
C VAL A 70 2.46 -2.98 13.43
N THR A 71 3.22 -4.07 13.35
CA THR A 71 3.90 -4.49 12.12
C THR A 71 2.96 -5.41 11.32
N PRO A 72 2.57 -5.05 10.09
CA PRO A 72 1.74 -5.90 9.25
C PRO A 72 2.43 -7.25 8.97
N VAL A 73 1.68 -8.35 9.02
CA VAL A 73 2.18 -9.71 8.73
C VAL A 73 1.68 -10.20 7.38
N ASN A 74 2.29 -11.21 6.74
CA ASN A 74 1.81 -11.75 5.45
C ASN A 74 1.59 -10.64 4.38
N CYS A 75 2.61 -9.81 4.18
CA CYS A 75 2.60 -8.76 3.16
C CYS A 75 3.22 -9.27 1.86
N PHE A 76 2.66 -8.84 0.73
CA PHE A 76 3.15 -9.15 -0.60
C PHE A 76 3.36 -7.86 -1.39
N ASP A 77 4.57 -7.69 -1.95
CA ASP A 77 4.91 -6.53 -2.77
C ASP A 77 4.91 -6.90 -4.26
N THR A 78 3.98 -6.31 -5.00
CA THR A 78 3.87 -6.51 -6.45
C THR A 78 5.04 -5.90 -7.23
N GLN A 79 5.69 -4.84 -6.72
CA GLN A 79 6.86 -4.23 -7.34
C GLN A 79 8.07 -5.16 -7.24
N LEU A 80 8.31 -5.75 -6.07
CA LEU A 80 9.36 -6.77 -5.90
C LEU A 80 9.06 -8.02 -6.74
N ALA A 81 7.81 -8.48 -6.72
CA ALA A 81 7.40 -9.62 -7.55
C ALA A 81 7.62 -9.36 -9.05
N ALA A 82 7.32 -8.16 -9.54
CA ALA A 82 7.58 -7.76 -10.92
C ALA A 82 9.07 -7.77 -11.24
N ALA A 83 9.92 -7.31 -10.32
CA ALA A 83 11.38 -7.35 -10.47
C ALA A 83 11.91 -8.79 -10.60
N PHE A 84 11.41 -9.71 -9.77
CA PHE A 84 11.74 -11.14 -9.88
C PHE A 84 11.23 -11.77 -11.18
N ALA A 85 10.12 -11.26 -11.73
CA ALA A 85 9.59 -11.67 -13.02
C ALA A 85 10.31 -11.06 -14.24
N GLY A 86 11.42 -10.32 -14.03
CA GLY A 86 12.25 -9.76 -15.10
C GLY A 86 11.89 -8.32 -15.50
N ASN A 87 11.00 -7.65 -14.77
CA ASN A 87 10.74 -6.22 -14.97
C ASN A 87 11.77 -5.36 -14.23
N LYS A 88 11.75 -4.05 -14.48
CA LYS A 88 12.55 -3.09 -13.71
C LYS A 88 12.07 -3.02 -12.26
N LEU A 89 12.99 -2.83 -11.32
CA LEU A 89 12.65 -2.73 -9.89
C LEU A 89 11.70 -1.57 -9.59
N TYR A 90 11.80 -0.46 -10.32
CA TYR A 90 10.95 0.71 -10.15
C TYR A 90 9.91 0.79 -11.28
N VAL A 91 9.06 -0.23 -11.40
CA VAL A 91 7.88 -0.13 -12.27
C VAL A 91 6.87 0.79 -11.57
N GLN A 92 6.29 1.71 -12.34
CA GLN A 92 5.20 2.57 -11.89
C GLN A 92 3.87 1.91 -12.22
N LEU A 93 2.94 1.89 -11.26
CA LEU A 93 1.58 1.50 -11.51
C LEU A 93 0.87 2.63 -12.28
N HIS A 94 0.43 2.37 -13.52
CA HIS A 94 -0.37 3.31 -14.29
C HIS A 94 -1.85 2.89 -14.19
N ILE A 95 -2.65 3.63 -13.42
CA ILE A 95 -4.05 3.27 -13.07
C ILE A 95 -5.06 3.86 -14.08
N THR A 96 -4.69 4.00 -15.35
CA THR A 96 -5.56 4.63 -16.37
C THR A 96 -6.48 3.62 -17.06
N GLU A 97 -6.08 2.36 -17.19
CA GLU A 97 -6.89 1.24 -17.68
C GLU A 97 -6.42 -0.02 -16.92
N GLY A 98 -7.32 -0.78 -16.30
CA GLY A 98 -7.03 -1.76 -15.23
C GLY A 98 -5.68 -2.48 -15.30
N VAL A 99 -4.92 -2.44 -14.20
CA VAL A 99 -3.56 -3.00 -13.99
C VAL A 99 -2.97 -3.74 -15.20
N HIS A 100 -2.52 -2.98 -16.19
CA HIS A 100 -1.57 -3.45 -17.17
C HIS A 100 -0.19 -3.15 -16.60
N VAL A 101 0.59 -4.20 -16.29
CA VAL A 101 2.04 -4.01 -16.12
C VAL A 101 2.54 -3.47 -17.45
N VAL A 102 2.79 -2.17 -17.52
CA VAL A 102 3.28 -1.53 -18.73
C VAL A 102 4.68 -2.10 -18.97
N GLN A 103 4.77 -3.07 -19.89
CA GLN A 103 6.04 -3.43 -20.52
C GLN A 103 6.64 -2.14 -21.06
N GLY A 104 7.76 -1.74 -20.48
CA GLY A 104 8.47 -0.55 -20.92
C GLY A 104 8.80 -0.69 -22.42
N LEU A 105 8.18 0.19 -23.20
CA LEU A 105 8.53 0.67 -24.54
C LEU A 105 9.66 -0.11 -25.24
N GLU A 106 9.28 -0.79 -26.32
CA GLU A 106 10.15 -0.95 -27.48
C GLU A 106 10.75 0.40 -27.87
N THR A 107 12.07 0.50 -27.89
CA THR A 107 12.81 1.30 -28.86
C THR A 107 14.25 0.80 -28.91
N LEU A 108 14.74 0.68 -30.15
CA LEU A 108 16.04 0.20 -30.62
C LEU A 108 17.26 0.60 -29.78
#